data_AF-A0A931QAP8-F1
#
_entry.id   AF-A0A931QAP8-F1
#
_cell.length_a   1.000
_cell.length_b   1.000
_cell.length_c   1.000
_cell.angle_alpha   90.00
_cell.angle_beta   90.00
_cell.angle_gamma   90.00
#
_symmetry.space_group_name_H-M   'P 1'
#
loop_
_entity.id
_entity.type
_entity.pdbx_description
1 polymer ?
#
loop_
_entity_poly.entity_id
_entity_poly.type
_entity_poly.pdbx_seq_one_letter_code
_entity_poly.pdbx_strand_id
1 'polypeptide(L)' 'MNVVYTTSVEAGGDGRNGHVTSEDGLLDLELRIPKEMGGPGGAPNPEQLFAAGYAACFHSAL' A
#
# COMPACT_ATOMS: atom_id res chain seq x y z
N MET A 1 -21.79 -12.18 12.36
CA MET A 1 -20.34 -11.99 12.15
C MET A 1 -19.84 -11.05 13.23
N ASN A 2 -18.77 -11.37 13.96
CA ASN A 2 -18.14 -10.43 14.90
C ASN A 2 -16.84 -9.91 14.26
N VAL A 3 -16.68 -8.59 14.22
CA VAL A 3 -15.49 -7.96 13.63
C VAL A 3 -14.43 -7.85 14.72
N VAL A 4 -13.31 -8.56 14.55
CA VAL A 4 -12.20 -8.58 15.53
C VAL A 4 -11.20 -7.45 15.33
N TYR A 5 -11.09 -6.93 14.10
CA TYR A 5 -10.21 -5.83 13.74
C TYR A 5 -10.73 -5.13 12.48
N THR A 6 -10.63 -3.80 12.45
CA THR A 6 -10.93 -2.93 11.31
C THR A 6 -9.84 -1.87 11.23
N THR A 7 -9.48 -1.45 10.02
CA THR A 7 -8.59 -0.31 9.77
C THR A 7 -9.03 0.40 8.49
N SER A 8 -8.61 1.65 8.32
CA SER A 8 -8.83 2.44 7.10
C SER A 8 -7.52 3.08 6.62
N VAL A 9 -7.39 3.21 5.30
CA VAL A 9 -6.26 3.86 4.63
C VAL A 9 -6.82 4.82 3.59
N GLU A 10 -6.40 6.07 3.67
CA GLU A 10 -6.77 7.11 2.71
C GLU A 10 -5.68 7.24 1.66
N ALA A 11 -6.09 7.30 0.38
CA ALA A 11 -5.20 7.58 -0.74
C ALA A 11 -5.50 8.99 -1.26
N GLY A 12 -4.48 9.84 -1.34
CA GLY A 12 -4.57 11.22 -1.80
C GLY A 12 -3.56 11.55 -2.90
N GLY A 13 -3.71 12.71 -3.53
CA GLY A 13 -2.84 13.17 -4.62
C GLY A 13 -3.13 12.49 -5.96
N ASP A 14 -2.08 12.19 -6.73
CA ASP A 14 -2.17 11.69 -8.11
C ASP A 14 -2.24 10.15 -8.20
N GLY A 15 -3.06 9.53 -7.35
CA GLY A 15 -3.29 8.08 -7.34
C GLY A 15 -2.01 7.25 -7.18
N ARG A 16 -1.54 6.62 -8.27
CA ARG A 16 -0.30 5.79 -8.27
C ARG A 16 0.98 6.61 -8.09
N ASN A 17 0.88 7.94 -8.20
CA ASN A 17 1.94 8.89 -7.93
C ASN A 17 1.55 9.85 -6.78
N GLY A 18 0.73 9.36 -5.85
CA GLY A 18 0.21 10.09 -4.71
C GLY A 18 0.77 9.60 -3.39
N HIS A 19 -0.04 9.71 -2.35
CA HIS A 19 0.34 9.37 -0.98
C HIS A 19 -0.76 8.51 -0.35
N VAL A 20 -0.39 7.54 0.49
CA VAL A 20 -1.34 6.73 1.28
C VAL A 20 -1.04 6.84 2.76
N THR A 21 -2.09 7.05 3.56
CA THR A 21 -1.97 7.17 5.02
C THR A 21 -3.02 6.31 5.72
N SER A 22 -2.62 5.47 6.68
CA SER A 22 -3.56 4.75 7.54
C SER A 22 -4.09 5.65 8.67
N GLU A 23 -5.29 5.35 9.18
CA GLU A 23 -5.90 6.14 10.26
C GLU A 23 -5.06 6.18 11.55
N ASP A 24 -4.19 5.20 11.76
CA ASP A 24 -3.24 5.13 12.88
C ASP A 24 -1.84 5.70 12.54
N GLY A 25 -1.62 6.14 11.30
CA GLY A 25 -0.36 6.71 10.81
C GLY A 25 0.80 5.72 10.67
N LEU A 26 0.57 4.41 10.85
CA LEU A 26 1.62 3.39 10.73
C LEU A 26 1.99 3.10 9.27
N LEU A 27 1.05 3.30 8.35
CA LEU A 27 1.32 3.42 6.92
C LEU A 27 1.23 4.90 6.56
N ASP A 28 2.36 5.50 6.22
CA ASP A 28 2.48 6.87 5.71
C ASP A 28 3.54 6.80 4.61
N LEU A 29 3.07 6.66 3.36
CA LEU A 29 3.91 6.28 2.22
C LEU A 29 3.61 7.14 1.00
N GLU A 30 4.66 7.74 0.45
CA GLU A 30 4.67 8.23 -0.92
C GLU A 30 4.64 7.05 -1.89
N LEU A 31 3.76 7.11 -2.90
CA LEU A 31 3.68 6.15 -3.98
C LEU A 31 4.17 6.77 -5.27
N ARG A 32 4.84 5.97 -6.10
CA ARG A 32 5.29 6.41 -7.41
C ARG A 32 5.07 5.36 -8.47
N ILE A 33 4.79 5.84 -9.67
CA ILE A 33 4.76 5.01 -10.86
C ILE A 33 6.20 4.47 -11.09
N PRO A 34 6.38 3.15 -11.27
CA PRO A 34 7.69 2.56 -11.47
C PRO A 34 8.30 2.97 -12.84
N LYS A 35 9.63 2.85 -12.95
CA LYS A 35 10.37 3.26 -14.17
C LYS A 35 9.93 2.47 -15.40
N GLU A 36 9.58 1.21 -15.21
CA GLU A 36 9.10 0.27 -16.22
C GLU A 36 7.76 0.71 -16.83
N MET A 37 7.02 1.57 -16.12
CA MET A 37 5.78 2.20 -16.61
C MET A 37 5.98 3.67 -17.02
N GLY A 38 7.23 4.10 -17.18
CA GLY A 38 7.57 5.48 -17.57
C GLY A 38 7.51 6.49 -16.41
N GLY A 39 7.38 6.03 -15.17
CA GLY A 39 7.33 6.89 -13.99
C GLY A 39 8.71 7.21 -13.39
N PRO A 40 8.75 8.09 -12.37
CA PRO A 40 10.00 8.46 -11.70
C PRO A 40 10.62 7.33 -10.88
N GLY A 41 9.80 6.37 -10.42
CA GLY A 41 10.19 5.35 -9.45
C GLY A 41 10.77 5.94 -8.15
N GLY A 42 11.44 5.10 -7.36
CA GLY A 42 12.09 5.52 -6.11
C GLY A 42 11.15 5.63 -4.90
N ALA A 43 9.92 5.14 -5.03
CA ALA A 43 9.00 4.89 -3.93
C ALA A 43 8.20 3.60 -4.23
N PRO A 44 7.54 3.00 -3.23
CA PRO A 44 6.66 1.86 -3.45
C PRO A 44 5.52 2.16 -4.44
N ASN A 45 4.90 1.11 -4.97
CA ASN A 45 3.72 1.20 -5.81
C ASN A 45 2.61 0.25 -5.31
N PRO A 46 1.35 0.43 -5.76
CA PRO A 46 0.24 -0.41 -5.30
C PRO A 46 0.45 -1.91 -5.54
N GLU A 47 1.12 -2.29 -6.64
CA GLU A 47 1.38 -3.70 -6.94
C GLU A 47 2.34 -4.33 -5.92
N GLN A 48 3.36 -3.59 -5.49
CA GLN A 48 4.25 -4.01 -4.41
C GLN A 48 3.52 -4.10 -3.06
N LEU A 49 2.63 -3.15 -2.74
CA LEU A 49 1.84 -3.20 -1.51
C LEU A 49 0.92 -4.43 -1.49
N PHE A 50 0.24 -4.71 -2.60
CA PHE A 50 -0.60 -5.89 -2.73
C PHE A 50 0.22 -7.19 -2.58
N ALA A 51 1.35 -7.29 -3.28
CA ALA A 51 2.23 -8.46 -3.21
C ALA A 51 2.80 -8.66 -1.79
N ALA A 52 3.20 -7.59 -1.11
CA ALA A 52 3.71 -7.65 0.25
C ALA A 52 2.64 -8.12 1.25
N GLY A 53 1.44 -7.53 1.20
CA GLY A 53 0.33 -7.93 2.05
C GLY A 53 -0.08 -9.38 1.82
N TYR A 54 -0.18 -9.80 0.55
CA TYR A 54 -0.51 -11.18 0.22
C TYR A 54 0.57 -12.17 0.71
N ALA A 55 1.85 -11.89 0.45
CA ALA A 55 2.94 -12.78 0.84
C ALA A 55 3.04 -12.94 2.36
N ALA A 56 2.91 -11.86 3.13
CA ALA A 56 2.93 -11.90 4.58
C ALA A 56 1.75 -12.69 5.16
N CYS A 57 0.53 -12.43 4.66
CA CYS A 57 -0.67 -13.17 5.08
C CYS A 57 -0.58 -14.65 4.76
N PHE A 58 -0.14 -15.00 3.54
CA PHE A 58 0.01 -16.40 3.14
C PHE A 58 1.07 -17.11 3.99
N HIS A 59 2.21 -16.46 4.25
CA HIS A 59 3.25 -17.03 5.11
C HIS A 59 2.75 -17.30 6.53
N SER A 60 1.93 -16.42 7.09
CA SER A 60 1.32 -16.64 8.42
C SER A 60 0.31 -17.79 8.46
N ALA A 61 -0.22 -18.21 7.32
CA ALA A 61 -1.23 -19.26 7.22
C ALA A 61 -0.65 -20.67 7.00
N LEU A 62 0.64 -20.77 6.65
CA LEU A 62 1.39 -22.03 6.49
C LEU A 62 1.74 -22.65 7.85
#